data_AF-A0A8H7T613-F1
#
_entry.id   AF-A0A8H7T613-F1
#
_cell.length_a   1.000
_cell.length_b   1.000
_cell.length_c   1.000
_cell.angle_alpha   90.00
_cell.angle_beta   90.00
_cell.angle_gamma   90.00
#
_symmetry.space_group_name_H-M   'P 1'
#
loop_
_entity.id
_entity.type
_entity.pdbx_description
1 polymer ?
#
loop_
_entity_poly.entity_id
_entity_poly.type
_entity_poly.pdbx_seq_one_letter_code
_entity_poly.pdbx_strand_id
1 'polypeptide(L)'
;MATTSWNEWFPEKDLSVEIRPARDALQDTRQFLRNQIPRLSKRAKFGLIAIICYRTQLPKSEPLTNEDVLDKLESTPLDQLSAYVDSELGRTLDIKSIVEQKRAHGIRKLGAALQDFTLTFNDFLKAYAGVVEVVKAADAQYGNVAFAALSLLFVTMKMKGEAERTIQNCMKQISDRLPDFGVYQRIYPDPVLGYKLAEAYRDVILFAKQVTVYFDGSGFGSWKSLSNQSAKYFGYTLLTQSLAREIRTKPLEGCRIPGYGGRNERAF
;
A
#
# COMPACT_ATOMS: atom_id res chain seq x y z
N MET A 1 24.58 2.21 -9.82
CA MET A 1 23.35 1.51 -9.40
C MET A 1 22.88 0.72 -10.60
N ALA A 2 22.88 -0.61 -10.54
CA ALA A 2 22.40 -1.44 -11.63
C ALA A 2 20.88 -1.27 -11.73
N THR A 3 20.40 -0.74 -12.84
CA THR A 3 18.97 -0.73 -13.17
C THR A 3 18.58 -2.17 -13.46
N THR A 4 18.04 -2.87 -12.47
CA THR A 4 17.40 -4.18 -12.67
C THR A 4 16.38 -4.01 -13.79
N SER A 5 16.63 -4.69 -14.91
CA SER A 5 15.78 -4.57 -16.09
C SER A 5 14.47 -5.26 -15.75
N TRP A 6 13.36 -4.51 -15.69
CA TRP A 6 12.02 -5.02 -15.35
C TRP A 6 11.60 -6.27 -16.14
N ASN A 7 12.22 -6.54 -17.31
CA ASN A 7 12.09 -7.79 -18.07
C ASN A 7 12.40 -9.05 -17.25
N GLU A 8 13.23 -8.94 -16.21
CA GLU A 8 13.60 -10.06 -15.35
C GLU A 8 12.46 -10.44 -14.38
N TRP A 9 11.59 -9.48 -14.03
CA TRP A 9 10.40 -9.72 -13.21
C TRP A 9 9.19 -10.13 -14.05
N PHE A 10 9.05 -9.53 -15.23
CA PHE A 10 7.89 -9.68 -16.12
C PHE A 10 8.38 -9.88 -17.57
N PRO A 11 8.77 -11.12 -17.94
CA PRO A 11 9.11 -11.41 -19.32
C PRO A 11 7.86 -11.16 -20.17
N GLU A 12 7.95 -10.22 -21.13
CA GLU A 12 6.86 -9.82 -22.04
C GLU A 12 5.84 -8.76 -21.55
N LYS A 13 6.17 -7.93 -20.53
CA LYS A 13 5.34 -6.77 -20.09
C LYS A 13 3.85 -7.10 -19.94
N ASP A 14 3.01 -6.49 -20.79
CA ASP A 14 1.55 -6.51 -20.78
C ASP A 14 0.99 -7.82 -21.37
N LEU A 15 1.85 -8.72 -21.83
CA LEU A 15 1.47 -10.06 -22.27
C LEU A 15 1.89 -11.14 -21.25
N SER A 16 2.77 -10.77 -20.31
CA SER A 16 3.22 -11.62 -19.21
C SER A 16 2.03 -12.12 -18.38
N VAL A 17 2.00 -13.44 -18.15
CA VAL A 17 1.02 -14.07 -17.25
C VAL A 17 1.25 -13.60 -15.81
N GLU A 18 2.48 -13.20 -15.50
CA GLU A 18 2.96 -12.73 -14.21
C GLU A 18 2.33 -11.41 -13.77
N ILE A 19 2.06 -10.48 -14.70
CA ILE A 19 1.42 -9.20 -14.37
C ILE A 19 -0.12 -9.28 -14.36
N ARG A 20 -0.70 -10.38 -14.84
CA ARG A 20 -2.16 -10.56 -14.96
C ARG A 20 -2.91 -10.24 -13.67
N PRO A 21 -2.49 -10.70 -12.47
CA PRO A 21 -3.19 -10.35 -11.23
C PRO A 21 -3.26 -8.83 -11.00
N ALA A 22 -2.18 -8.09 -11.26
CA ALA A 22 -2.15 -6.65 -11.10
C ALA A 22 -3.06 -5.94 -12.10
N ARG A 23 -3.15 -6.46 -13.33
CA ARG A 23 -4.07 -5.97 -14.36
C ARG A 23 -5.52 -6.15 -13.96
N ASP A 24 -5.88 -7.29 -13.38
CA ASP A 24 -7.24 -7.53 -12.87
C ASP A 24 -7.60 -6.51 -11.78
N ALA A 25 -6.61 -5.98 -11.04
CA ALA A 25 -6.84 -4.93 -10.06
C ALA A 25 -7.06 -3.54 -10.68
N LEU A 26 -6.43 -3.27 -11.83
CA LEU A 26 -6.66 -2.05 -12.62
C LEU A 26 -8.09 -2.03 -13.16
N GLN A 27 -8.55 -3.19 -13.65
CA GLN A 27 -9.93 -3.38 -14.09
C GLN A 27 -10.89 -2.94 -12.97
N ASP A 28 -11.91 -2.19 -13.38
CA ASP A 28 -12.93 -1.62 -12.51
C ASP A 28 -12.49 -0.55 -11.50
N THR A 29 -11.21 -0.17 -11.39
CA THR A 29 -10.80 0.88 -10.43
C THR A 29 -11.45 2.22 -10.74
N ARG A 30 -11.37 2.70 -11.98
CA ARG A 30 -11.97 3.98 -12.38
C ARG A 30 -13.49 3.98 -12.16
N GLN A 31 -14.15 2.89 -12.55
CA GLN A 31 -15.59 2.73 -12.35
C GLN A 31 -15.97 2.70 -10.86
N PHE A 32 -15.17 2.00 -10.05
CA PHE A 32 -15.34 1.96 -8.61
C PHE A 32 -15.20 3.36 -8.01
N LEU A 33 -14.14 4.10 -8.32
CA LEU A 33 -13.90 5.46 -7.82
C LEU A 33 -15.03 6.40 -8.23
N ARG A 34 -15.48 6.33 -9.49
CA ARG A 34 -16.60 7.12 -10.01
C ARG A 34 -17.89 6.87 -9.22
N ASN A 35 -18.12 5.64 -8.78
CA ASN A 35 -19.26 5.28 -7.95
C ASN A 35 -19.09 5.69 -6.47
N GLN A 36 -17.88 5.62 -5.93
CA GLN A 36 -17.61 5.86 -4.51
C GLN A 36 -17.45 7.33 -4.16
N ILE A 37 -16.71 8.11 -4.97
CA ILE A 37 -16.40 9.52 -4.68
C ILE A 37 -17.67 10.34 -4.39
N PRO A 38 -18.75 10.25 -5.20
CA PRO A 38 -19.97 11.02 -4.95
C PRO A 38 -20.62 10.69 -3.61
N ARG A 39 -20.52 9.44 -3.15
CA ARG A 39 -21.12 8.89 -1.92
C ARG A 39 -20.36 9.27 -0.66
N LEU A 40 -19.10 9.69 -0.79
CA LEU A 40 -18.29 10.14 0.32
C LEU A 40 -18.94 11.32 1.06
N SER A 41 -18.87 11.28 2.40
CA SER A 41 -19.24 12.41 3.24
C SER A 41 -18.43 13.66 2.88
N LYS A 42 -18.97 14.86 3.14
CA LYS A 42 -18.23 16.12 2.90
C LYS A 42 -16.84 16.11 3.56
N ARG A 43 -16.75 15.63 4.81
CA ARG A 43 -15.46 15.51 5.53
C ARG A 43 -14.49 14.52 4.87
N ALA A 44 -14.99 13.39 4.38
CA ALA A 44 -14.18 12.45 3.61
C ALA A 44 -13.65 13.10 2.33
N LYS A 45 -14.50 13.79 1.56
CA LYS A 45 -14.08 14.52 0.35
C LYS A 45 -13.01 15.56 0.65
N PHE A 46 -13.16 16.34 1.73
CA PHE A 46 -12.13 17.28 2.17
C PHE A 46 -10.81 16.57 2.53
N GLY A 47 -10.87 15.45 3.25
CA GLY A 47 -9.68 14.65 3.56
C GLY A 47 -8.98 14.14 2.31
N LEU A 48 -9.74 13.69 1.31
CA LEU A 48 -9.19 13.20 0.05
C LEU A 48 -8.53 14.31 -0.76
N ILE A 49 -9.18 15.48 -0.84
CA ILE A 49 -8.60 16.69 -1.47
C ILE A 49 -7.32 17.11 -0.73
N ALA A 50 -7.29 17.04 0.60
CA ALA A 50 -6.10 17.37 1.38
C ALA A 50 -4.91 16.44 1.07
N ILE A 51 -5.16 15.15 0.82
CA ILE A 51 -4.13 14.20 0.39
C ILE A 51 -3.64 14.54 -1.03
N ILE A 52 -4.57 14.74 -1.98
CA ILE A 52 -4.28 15.05 -3.39
C ILE A 52 -3.52 16.39 -3.54
N CYS A 53 -3.80 17.35 -2.67
CA CYS A 53 -3.18 18.67 -2.71
C CYS A 53 -2.01 18.82 -1.73
N TYR A 54 -1.52 17.74 -1.12
CA TYR A 54 -0.53 17.84 -0.05
C TYR A 54 0.78 18.52 -0.47
N ARG A 55 1.32 18.13 -1.64
CA ARG A 55 2.57 18.70 -2.19
C ARG A 55 2.35 19.77 -3.24
N THR A 56 1.17 19.79 -3.85
CA THR A 56 0.85 20.75 -4.90
C THR A 56 0.39 22.04 -4.21
N GLN A 57 1.08 23.14 -4.48
CA GLN A 57 0.70 24.49 -4.02
C GLN A 57 -0.55 24.97 -4.79
N LEU A 58 -1.61 24.17 -4.86
CA LEU A 58 -2.82 24.53 -5.56
C LEU A 58 -3.38 25.83 -4.96
N PRO A 59 -3.79 26.81 -5.79
CA PRO A 59 -4.50 27.97 -5.30
C PRO A 59 -5.74 27.49 -4.53
N LYS A 60 -5.85 27.89 -3.26
CA LYS A 60 -6.87 27.46 -2.29
C LYS A 60 -8.34 27.75 -2.68
N SER A 61 -8.61 28.26 -3.89
CA SER A 61 -9.86 28.96 -4.21
C SER A 61 -10.78 28.27 -5.23
N GLU A 62 -10.33 27.27 -6.00
CA GLU A 62 -11.23 26.60 -6.94
C GLU A 62 -11.86 25.34 -6.34
N PRO A 63 -13.21 25.22 -6.34
CA PRO A 63 -13.88 24.02 -5.91
C PRO A 63 -13.63 22.90 -6.92
N LEU A 64 -12.87 21.86 -6.53
CA LEU A 64 -12.68 20.69 -7.37
C LEU A 64 -14.01 19.93 -7.55
N THR A 65 -14.35 19.63 -8.81
CA THR A 65 -15.45 18.73 -9.14
C THR A 65 -15.07 17.27 -8.84
N ASN A 66 -16.05 16.36 -8.83
CA ASN A 66 -15.77 14.93 -8.61
C ASN A 66 -14.87 14.33 -9.71
N GLU A 67 -15.00 14.82 -10.96
CA GLU A 67 -14.15 14.36 -12.07
C GLU A 67 -12.73 14.92 -11.93
N ASP A 68 -12.55 16.17 -11.47
CA ASP A 68 -11.21 16.71 -11.17
C ASP A 68 -10.51 15.91 -10.06
N VAL A 69 -11.27 15.49 -9.04
CA VAL A 69 -10.77 14.61 -7.98
C VAL A 69 -10.37 13.26 -8.56
N LEU A 70 -11.17 12.67 -9.44
CA LEU A 70 -10.89 11.38 -10.08
C LEU A 70 -9.61 11.45 -10.92
N ASP A 71 -9.48 12.45 -11.80
CA ASP A 71 -8.33 12.59 -12.67
C ASP A 71 -7.04 12.87 -11.88
N LYS A 72 -7.14 13.61 -10.76
CA LYS A 72 -6.00 13.78 -9.86
C LYS A 72 -5.63 12.51 -9.10
N LEU A 73 -6.60 11.70 -8.66
CA LEU A 73 -6.30 10.40 -8.03
C LEU A 73 -5.55 9.46 -8.99
N GLU A 74 -5.91 9.48 -10.28
CA GLU A 74 -5.31 8.64 -11.30
C GLU A 74 -3.96 9.15 -11.84
N SER A 75 -3.53 10.34 -11.43
CA SER A 75 -2.25 10.94 -11.83
C SER A 75 -1.28 11.18 -10.67
N THR A 76 -1.71 10.94 -9.43
CA THR A 76 -0.88 11.19 -8.23
C THR A 76 -0.10 9.95 -7.83
N PRO A 77 1.22 10.06 -7.57
CA PRO A 77 2.04 8.93 -7.15
C PRO A 77 1.85 8.57 -5.66
N LEU A 78 2.11 7.29 -5.33
CA LEU A 78 1.92 6.73 -3.99
C LEU A 78 2.78 7.40 -2.90
N ASP A 79 3.95 7.94 -3.24
CA ASP A 79 4.84 8.64 -2.30
C ASP A 79 4.19 9.90 -1.71
N GLN A 80 3.22 10.50 -2.43
CA GLN A 80 2.45 11.62 -1.91
C GLN A 80 1.55 11.21 -0.74
N LEU A 81 0.90 10.04 -0.82
CA LEU A 81 0.11 9.51 0.29
C LEU A 81 1.00 9.21 1.50
N SER A 82 2.15 8.58 1.27
CA SER A 82 3.12 8.26 2.33
C SER A 82 3.58 9.54 3.05
N ALA A 83 3.94 10.58 2.30
CA ALA A 83 4.37 11.85 2.88
C ALA A 83 3.25 12.59 3.63
N TYR A 84 2.00 12.48 3.16
CA TYR A 84 0.85 13.02 3.88
C TYR A 84 0.62 12.27 5.21
N VAL A 85 0.68 10.94 5.20
CA VAL A 85 0.49 10.10 6.40
C VAL A 85 1.61 10.34 7.41
N ASP A 86 2.87 10.45 6.97
CA ASP A 86 4.01 10.81 7.85
C ASP A 86 3.81 12.19 8.51
N SER A 87 3.29 13.17 7.76
CA SER A 87 2.97 14.51 8.30
C SER A 87 1.85 14.48 9.34
N GLU A 88 0.78 13.72 9.05
CA GLU A 88 -0.31 13.49 10.00
C GLU A 88 0.16 12.75 11.25
N LEU A 89 1.10 11.81 11.09
CA LEU A 89 1.71 11.11 12.21
C LEU A 89 2.53 12.06 13.09
N GLY A 90 3.35 12.92 12.49
CA GLY A 90 4.10 13.96 13.21
C GLY A 90 3.18 14.86 14.06
N ARG A 91 2.10 15.36 13.45
CA ARG A 91 1.07 16.13 14.17
C ARG A 91 0.44 15.36 15.34
N THR A 92 0.20 14.07 15.15
CA THR A 92 -0.45 13.22 16.15
C THR A 92 0.49 12.88 17.31
N LEU A 93 1.79 12.70 17.05
CA LEU A 93 2.81 12.49 18.08
C LEU A 93 3.09 13.76 18.89
N ASP A 94 3.09 14.93 18.25
CA ASP A 94 3.22 16.22 18.95
C ASP A 94 2.01 16.48 19.88
N ILE A 95 0.81 16.06 19.47
CA ILE A 95 -0.38 16.12 20.32
C ILE A 95 -0.24 15.14 21.50
N LYS A 96 0.41 13.97 21.32
CA LYS A 96 0.59 12.98 22.39
C LYS A 96 1.42 13.53 23.55
N SER A 97 2.50 14.27 23.29
CA SER A 97 3.33 14.87 24.34
C SER A 97 2.57 15.96 25.13
N ILE A 98 1.73 16.75 24.44
CA ILE A 98 0.88 17.79 25.05
C ILE A 98 -0.31 17.16 25.83
N VAL A 99 -0.87 16.07 25.33
CA VAL A 99 -2.05 15.38 25.90
C VAL A 99 -1.68 14.41 27.02
N GLU A 100 -0.46 13.85 27.03
CA GLU A 100 0.05 13.07 28.17
C GLU A 100 0.12 13.92 29.45
N GLN A 101 0.33 15.24 29.29
CA GLN A 101 0.42 16.23 30.36
C GLN A 101 -0.96 16.66 30.93
N LYS A 102 -2.08 16.45 30.21
CA LYS A 102 -3.43 16.89 30.61
C LYS A 102 -4.45 15.74 30.56
N ARG A 103 -4.50 14.94 31.63
CA ARG A 103 -5.29 13.69 31.70
C ARG A 103 -6.68 13.87 32.33
N ALA A 104 -7.74 14.05 31.53
CA ALA A 104 -9.14 13.89 31.99
C ALA A 104 -10.16 13.71 30.82
N HIS A 105 -10.96 12.62 30.86
CA HIS A 105 -12.26 12.38 30.19
C HIS A 105 -12.38 11.93 28.70
N GLY A 106 -13.04 10.78 28.51
CA GLY A 106 -13.99 10.38 27.42
C GLY A 106 -13.58 10.48 25.94
N ILE A 107 -13.30 11.68 25.45
CA ILE A 107 -12.99 12.00 24.04
C ILE A 107 -11.67 11.32 23.59
N ARG A 108 -10.88 10.86 24.57
CA ARG A 108 -9.57 10.21 24.45
C ARG A 108 -9.52 8.90 23.64
N LYS A 109 -10.55 8.06 23.68
CA LYS A 109 -10.51 6.72 23.02
C LYS A 109 -10.50 6.83 21.50
N LEU A 110 -11.25 7.78 20.94
CA LEU A 110 -11.33 7.99 19.49
C LEU A 110 -9.99 8.53 18.94
N GLY A 111 -9.37 9.47 19.66
CA GLY A 111 -8.06 10.03 19.29
C GLY A 111 -6.93 8.99 19.34
N ALA A 112 -6.91 8.16 20.38
CA ALA A 112 -5.92 7.08 20.50
C ALA A 112 -6.09 6.01 19.40
N ALA A 113 -7.32 5.59 19.11
CA ALA A 113 -7.59 4.62 18.05
C ALA A 113 -7.18 5.14 16.66
N LEU A 114 -7.39 6.43 16.40
CA LEU A 114 -6.97 7.09 15.16
C LEU A 114 -5.44 7.22 15.05
N GLN A 115 -4.77 7.48 16.17
CA GLN A 115 -3.31 7.48 16.24
C GLN A 115 -2.74 6.09 15.94
N ASP A 116 -3.25 5.06 16.60
CA ASP A 116 -2.83 3.67 16.39
C ASP A 116 -3.10 3.23 14.95
N PHE A 117 -4.22 3.66 14.36
CA PHE A 117 -4.50 3.46 12.94
C PHE A 117 -3.46 4.12 12.05
N THR A 118 -3.16 5.41 12.28
CA THR A 118 -2.24 6.18 11.43
C THR A 118 -0.83 5.61 11.48
N LEU A 119 -0.38 5.17 12.66
CA LEU A 119 0.87 4.42 12.84
C LEU A 119 0.86 3.12 12.02
N THR A 120 -0.15 2.28 12.24
CA THR A 120 -0.28 0.98 11.56
C THR A 120 -0.35 1.14 10.04
N PHE A 121 -1.08 2.16 9.57
CA PHE A 121 -1.22 2.46 8.15
C PHE A 121 0.09 2.97 7.55
N ASN A 122 0.88 3.74 8.28
CA ASN A 122 2.20 4.18 7.83
C ASN A 122 3.17 3.00 7.66
N ASP A 123 3.23 2.11 8.65
CA ASP A 123 4.08 0.92 8.58
C ASP A 123 3.64 0.02 7.42
N PHE A 124 2.33 -0.11 7.22
CA PHE A 124 1.75 -0.80 6.07
C PHE A 124 2.14 -0.18 4.74
N LEU A 125 2.06 1.15 4.59
CA LEU A 125 2.47 1.82 3.35
C LEU A 125 3.95 1.59 3.05
N LYS A 126 4.82 1.64 4.05
CA LYS A 126 6.26 1.40 3.88
C LYS A 126 6.55 -0.02 3.40
N ALA A 127 5.91 -1.01 4.03
CA ALA A 127 6.04 -2.40 3.61
C ALA A 127 5.46 -2.65 2.21
N TYR A 128 4.31 -2.05 1.90
CA TYR A 128 3.62 -2.22 0.62
C TYR A 128 4.27 -1.44 -0.54
N ALA A 129 4.95 -0.33 -0.26
CA ALA A 129 5.63 0.48 -1.27
C ALA A 129 6.59 -0.36 -2.12
N GLY A 130 7.24 -1.35 -1.51
CA GLY A 130 8.14 -2.23 -2.24
C GLY A 130 7.44 -3.11 -3.28
N VAL A 131 6.26 -3.61 -2.95
CA VAL A 131 5.43 -4.36 -3.89
C VAL A 131 5.00 -3.46 -5.05
N VAL A 132 4.56 -2.24 -4.74
CA VAL A 132 4.10 -1.26 -5.73
C VAL A 132 5.22 -0.86 -6.69
N GLU A 133 6.43 -0.59 -6.19
CA GLU A 133 7.56 -0.21 -7.05
C GLU A 133 7.96 -1.34 -8.02
N VAL A 134 7.83 -2.61 -7.62
CA VAL A 134 8.07 -3.74 -8.54
C VAL A 134 7.02 -3.78 -9.65
N VAL A 135 5.72 -3.76 -9.33
CA VAL A 135 4.68 -3.80 -10.38
C VAL A 135 4.64 -2.53 -11.23
N LYS A 136 4.95 -1.37 -10.64
CA LYS A 136 5.06 -0.09 -11.34
C LYS A 136 6.16 -0.07 -12.40
N ALA A 137 7.18 -0.92 -12.23
CA ALA A 137 8.20 -1.11 -13.25
C ALA A 137 7.65 -1.74 -14.54
N ALA A 138 6.52 -2.45 -14.48
CA ALA A 138 5.79 -2.94 -15.65
C ALA A 138 4.91 -1.83 -16.27
N ASP A 139 4.12 -1.12 -15.45
CA ASP A 139 3.31 0.05 -15.88
C ASP A 139 3.16 1.07 -14.74
N ALA A 140 3.42 2.35 -15.03
CA ALA A 140 3.26 3.44 -14.06
C ALA A 140 1.85 3.54 -13.45
N GLN A 141 0.81 3.09 -14.18
CA GLN A 141 -0.59 3.12 -13.74
C GLN A 141 -0.83 2.32 -12.46
N TYR A 142 -0.05 1.26 -12.19
CA TYR A 142 -0.17 0.49 -10.95
C TYR A 142 0.14 1.35 -9.71
N GLY A 143 1.09 2.29 -9.82
CA GLY A 143 1.38 3.24 -8.75
C GLY A 143 0.19 4.15 -8.43
N ASN A 144 -0.49 4.62 -9.48
CA ASN A 144 -1.60 5.56 -9.34
C ASN A 144 -2.86 4.86 -8.80
N VAL A 145 -3.14 3.63 -9.23
CA VAL A 145 -4.25 2.83 -8.68
C VAL A 145 -4.03 2.48 -7.21
N ALA A 146 -2.80 2.13 -6.82
CA ALA A 146 -2.45 1.97 -5.41
C ALA A 146 -2.68 3.24 -4.61
N PHE A 147 -2.21 4.39 -5.10
CA PHE A 147 -2.45 5.68 -4.46
C PHE A 147 -3.96 5.95 -4.28
N ALA A 148 -4.76 5.78 -5.33
CA ALA A 148 -6.18 6.09 -5.31
C ALA A 148 -6.95 5.21 -4.31
N ALA A 149 -6.74 3.89 -4.36
CA ALA A 149 -7.43 2.94 -3.50
C ALA A 149 -7.03 3.14 -2.01
N LEU A 150 -5.75 3.34 -1.73
CA LEU A 150 -5.24 3.50 -0.36
C LEU A 150 -5.60 4.86 0.24
N SER A 151 -5.64 5.93 -0.57
CA SER A 151 -6.12 7.25 -0.11
C SER A 151 -7.59 7.18 0.31
N LEU A 152 -8.41 6.48 -0.47
CA LEU A 152 -9.82 6.29 -0.15
C LEU A 152 -10.03 5.47 1.12
N LEU A 153 -9.25 4.39 1.28
CA LEU A 153 -9.24 3.57 2.49
C LEU A 153 -8.87 4.41 3.72
N PHE A 154 -7.78 5.17 3.63
CA PHE A 154 -7.28 5.99 4.73
C PHE A 154 -8.32 7.02 5.19
N VAL A 155 -8.89 7.77 4.25
CA VAL A 155 -9.93 8.77 4.54
C VAL A 155 -11.16 8.10 5.14
N THR A 156 -11.60 6.97 4.60
CA THR A 156 -12.78 6.24 5.09
C THR A 156 -12.58 5.80 6.54
N MET A 157 -11.43 5.21 6.85
CA MET A 157 -11.07 4.79 8.21
C MET A 157 -10.98 5.99 9.17
N LYS A 158 -10.36 7.11 8.76
CA LYS A 158 -10.29 8.32 9.60
C LYS A 158 -11.68 8.87 9.93
N MET A 159 -12.62 8.81 8.99
CA MET A 159 -13.97 9.38 9.19
C MET A 159 -14.87 8.50 10.03
N LYS A 160 -14.65 7.19 10.03
CA LYS A 160 -15.47 6.24 10.80
C LYS A 160 -15.07 6.19 12.28
N GLY A 161 -13.93 6.80 12.65
CA GLY A 161 -13.56 7.15 14.02
C GLY A 161 -13.19 5.95 14.91
N GLU A 162 -13.89 4.84 14.76
CA GLU A 162 -13.50 3.53 15.23
C GLU A 162 -12.81 2.82 14.07
N ALA A 163 -11.48 2.96 14.03
CA ALA A 163 -10.69 2.06 13.22
C ALA A 163 -10.94 0.65 13.76
N GLU A 164 -11.61 -0.18 12.97
CA GLU A 164 -11.96 -1.52 13.41
C GLU A 164 -10.66 -2.30 13.66
N ARG A 165 -10.50 -2.80 14.88
CA ARG A 165 -9.29 -3.55 15.28
C ARG A 165 -9.01 -4.71 14.34
N THR A 166 -10.04 -5.33 13.77
CA THR A 166 -9.91 -6.39 12.76
C THR A 166 -9.15 -5.91 11.53
N ILE A 167 -9.50 -4.73 11.01
CA ILE A 167 -8.89 -4.13 9.81
C ILE A 167 -7.45 -3.71 10.11
N GLN A 168 -7.21 -3.09 11.26
CA GLN A 168 -5.85 -2.74 11.72
C GLN A 168 -4.98 -3.99 11.89
N ASN A 169 -5.49 -5.04 12.53
CA ASN A 169 -4.78 -6.29 12.70
C ASN A 169 -4.47 -6.95 11.36
N CYS A 170 -5.38 -6.85 10.38
CA CYS A 170 -5.14 -7.32 9.02
C CYS A 170 -3.99 -6.54 8.36
N MET A 171 -4.02 -5.21 8.40
CA MET A 171 -2.92 -4.37 7.88
C MET A 171 -1.59 -4.71 8.54
N LYS A 172 -1.58 -4.88 9.86
CA LYS A 172 -0.39 -5.29 10.61
C LYS A 172 0.13 -6.65 10.15
N GLN A 173 -0.75 -7.65 10.03
CA GLN A 173 -0.36 -8.97 9.54
C GLN A 173 0.17 -8.95 8.10
N ILE A 174 -0.34 -8.08 7.24
CA ILE A 174 0.20 -7.91 5.88
C ILE A 174 1.60 -7.29 5.98
N SER A 175 1.76 -6.23 6.77
CA SER A 175 3.03 -5.51 6.97
C SER A 175 4.11 -6.40 7.55
N ASP A 176 3.81 -7.16 8.60
CA ASP A 176 4.74 -8.08 9.28
C ASP A 176 5.26 -9.19 8.36
N ARG A 177 4.56 -9.46 7.26
CA ARG A 177 4.88 -10.54 6.32
C ARG A 177 5.46 -10.06 4.99
N LEU A 178 5.43 -8.76 4.71
CA LEU A 178 6.04 -8.17 3.53
C LEU A 178 7.47 -7.72 3.87
N PRO A 179 8.51 -8.29 3.23
CA PRO A 179 9.86 -7.75 3.29
C PRO A 179 9.90 -6.27 2.89
N ASP A 180 10.86 -5.54 3.47
CA ASP A 180 11.16 -4.19 3.02
C ASP A 180 11.62 -4.18 1.54
N PHE A 181 11.32 -3.11 0.81
CA PHE A 181 11.66 -2.98 -0.62
C PHE A 181 13.15 -3.20 -0.90
N GLY A 182 14.02 -2.71 -0.02
CA GLY A 182 15.46 -2.90 -0.14
C GLY A 182 15.89 -4.38 -0.13
N VAL A 183 15.04 -5.26 0.39
CA VAL A 183 15.24 -6.72 0.37
C VAL A 183 14.90 -7.28 -1.00
N TYR A 184 13.79 -6.87 -1.63
CA TYR A 184 13.40 -7.33 -2.97
C TYR A 184 14.39 -6.92 -4.06
N GLN A 185 14.98 -5.73 -3.97
CA GLN A 185 16.00 -5.28 -4.95
C GLN A 185 17.31 -6.07 -4.85
N ARG A 186 17.59 -6.67 -3.69
CA ARG A 186 18.82 -7.45 -3.45
C ARG A 186 18.64 -8.93 -3.74
N ILE A 187 17.42 -9.45 -3.61
CA ILE A 187 17.09 -10.86 -3.84
C ILE A 187 16.51 -10.98 -5.25
N TYR A 188 17.40 -11.23 -6.21
CA TYR A 188 17.20 -11.53 -7.63
C TYR A 188 15.77 -11.44 -8.23
N PRO A 189 15.58 -10.68 -9.31
CA PRO A 189 14.33 -10.69 -10.08
C PRO A 189 14.04 -12.09 -10.64
N ASP A 190 12.86 -12.62 -10.32
CA ASP A 190 12.39 -13.96 -10.66
C ASP A 190 10.92 -13.86 -11.09
N PRO A 191 10.53 -14.37 -12.27
CA PRO A 191 9.15 -14.34 -12.75
C PRO A 191 8.14 -14.95 -11.76
N VAL A 192 8.53 -16.01 -11.04
CA VAL A 192 7.67 -16.64 -10.02
C VAL A 192 7.42 -15.68 -8.86
N LEU A 193 8.45 -14.95 -8.45
CA LEU A 193 8.33 -13.92 -7.42
C LEU A 193 7.53 -12.71 -7.93
N GLY A 194 7.73 -12.31 -9.20
CA GLY A 194 6.97 -11.28 -9.89
C GLY A 194 5.47 -11.57 -9.87
N TYR A 195 5.05 -12.79 -10.20
CA TYR A 195 3.65 -13.23 -10.11
C TYR A 195 3.10 -13.09 -8.68
N LYS A 196 3.83 -13.59 -7.68
CA LYS A 196 3.38 -13.50 -6.28
C LYS A 196 3.28 -12.05 -5.78
N LEU A 197 4.17 -11.16 -6.24
CA LEU A 197 4.10 -9.73 -5.95
C LEU A 197 2.91 -9.05 -6.65
N ALA A 198 2.62 -9.43 -7.89
CA ALA A 198 1.43 -8.95 -8.60
C ALA A 198 0.13 -9.41 -7.92
N GLU A 199 0.08 -10.62 -7.38
CA GLU A 199 -1.04 -11.08 -6.55
C GLU A 199 -1.17 -10.27 -5.27
N ALA A 200 -0.09 -10.10 -4.52
CA ALA A 200 -0.09 -9.29 -3.30
C ALA A 200 -0.56 -7.85 -3.58
N TYR A 201 -0.14 -7.26 -4.70
CA TYR A 201 -0.62 -5.97 -5.18
C TYR A 201 -2.15 -6.00 -5.39
N ARG A 202 -2.66 -6.91 -6.21
CA ARG A 202 -4.10 -7.04 -6.49
C ARG A 202 -4.92 -7.11 -5.23
N ASP A 203 -4.47 -7.94 -4.30
CA ASP A 203 -5.22 -8.31 -3.11
C ASP A 203 -5.29 -7.16 -2.10
N VAL A 204 -4.23 -6.35 -2.01
CA VAL A 204 -4.26 -5.09 -1.24
C VAL A 204 -5.23 -4.08 -1.86
N ILE A 205 -5.26 -3.94 -3.18
CA ILE A 205 -6.22 -3.04 -3.86
C ILE A 205 -7.66 -3.50 -3.60
N LEU A 206 -7.94 -4.80 -3.73
CA LEU A 206 -9.26 -5.36 -3.46
C LEU A 206 -9.66 -5.19 -1.99
N PHE A 207 -8.74 -5.43 -1.06
CA PHE A 207 -8.95 -5.18 0.36
C PHE A 207 -9.35 -3.71 0.63
N ALA A 208 -8.62 -2.75 0.07
CA ALA A 208 -8.92 -1.32 0.22
C ALA A 208 -10.30 -0.94 -0.33
N LYS A 209 -10.65 -1.45 -1.52
CA LYS A 209 -11.97 -1.26 -2.12
C LYS A 209 -13.08 -1.84 -1.24
N GLN A 210 -12.91 -3.06 -0.74
CA GLN A 210 -13.91 -3.75 0.08
C GLN A 210 -14.15 -3.07 1.43
N VAL A 211 -13.09 -2.65 2.11
CA VAL A 211 -13.20 -1.91 3.38
C VAL A 211 -13.95 -0.59 3.17
N THR A 212 -13.67 0.10 2.05
CA THR A 212 -14.39 1.34 1.71
C THR A 212 -15.90 1.08 1.57
N VAL A 213 -16.29 0.03 0.82
CA VAL A 213 -17.70 -0.35 0.62
C VAL A 213 -18.37 -0.74 1.94
N TYR A 214 -17.66 -1.48 2.78
CA TYR A 214 -18.14 -1.91 4.09
C TYR A 214 -18.60 -0.72 4.94
N PHE A 215 -17.75 0.32 5.03
CA PHE A 215 -18.04 1.49 5.84
C PHE A 215 -19.07 2.45 5.22
N ASP A 216 -19.35 2.35 3.92
CA ASP A 216 -20.37 3.17 3.25
C ASP A 216 -21.82 2.68 3.52
N GLY A 217 -22.02 1.66 4.35
CA GLY A 217 -23.35 1.26 4.86
C GLY A 217 -24.22 0.45 3.90
N SER A 218 -23.80 0.27 2.64
CA SER A 218 -24.50 -0.58 1.65
C SER A 218 -24.12 -2.07 1.70
N GLY A 219 -23.29 -2.47 2.67
CA GLY A 219 -22.53 -3.73 2.63
C GLY A 219 -23.00 -4.87 3.53
N PHE A 220 -24.25 -4.91 4.01
CA PHE A 220 -24.71 -6.00 4.88
C PHE A 220 -24.61 -7.40 4.22
N GLY A 221 -24.63 -7.47 2.88
CA GLY A 221 -24.36 -8.70 2.11
C GLY A 221 -22.88 -8.95 1.77
N SER A 222 -22.01 -7.93 1.82
CA SER A 222 -20.58 -8.03 1.47
C SER A 222 -19.72 -8.59 2.60
N TRP A 223 -20.19 -8.58 3.85
CA TRP A 223 -19.41 -9.15 4.97
C TRP A 223 -19.28 -10.68 4.88
N LYS A 224 -20.30 -11.40 4.39
CA LYS A 224 -20.19 -12.84 4.14
C LYS A 224 -19.13 -13.15 3.07
N SER A 225 -19.04 -12.30 2.04
CA SER A 225 -17.94 -12.33 1.07
C SER A 225 -16.62 -12.06 1.76
N LEU A 226 -16.47 -11.00 2.56
CA LEU A 226 -15.26 -10.70 3.32
C LEU A 226 -14.88 -11.79 4.32
N SER A 227 -15.78 -12.55 4.93
CA SER A 227 -15.43 -13.67 5.83
C SER A 227 -14.95 -14.92 5.06
N ASN A 228 -15.55 -15.23 3.92
CA ASN A 228 -15.08 -16.31 3.03
C ASN A 228 -13.85 -15.91 2.21
N GLN A 229 -13.71 -14.63 1.91
CA GLN A 229 -12.61 -14.04 1.15
C GLN A 229 -11.47 -13.69 2.09
N SER A 230 -11.73 -13.35 3.35
CA SER A 230 -10.73 -13.35 4.42
C SER A 230 -10.37 -14.74 4.89
N ALA A 231 -11.22 -15.77 4.77
CA ALA A 231 -10.80 -17.16 4.88
C ALA A 231 -9.88 -17.56 3.70
N LYS A 232 -10.15 -17.05 2.49
CA LYS A 232 -9.18 -17.07 1.38
C LYS A 232 -7.93 -16.24 1.69
N TYR A 233 -8.03 -15.04 2.29
CA TYR A 233 -6.92 -14.17 2.74
C TYR A 233 -6.13 -14.77 3.93
N PHE A 234 -6.77 -15.61 4.74
CA PHE A 234 -6.14 -16.48 5.74
C PHE A 234 -5.43 -17.65 5.05
N GLY A 235 -5.89 -18.10 3.89
CA GLY A 235 -5.09 -18.88 2.94
C GLY A 235 -3.82 -18.16 2.47
N TYR A 236 -3.71 -16.83 2.60
CA TYR A 236 -2.47 -16.08 2.33
C TYR A 236 -1.51 -16.11 3.50
N THR A 237 -1.87 -16.68 4.66
CA THR A 237 -0.82 -17.22 5.54
C THR A 237 0.00 -18.25 4.78
N LEU A 238 -0.56 -19.05 3.87
CA LEU A 238 0.22 -19.99 3.05
C LEU A 238 0.98 -19.32 1.89
N LEU A 239 0.48 -18.25 1.27
CA LEU A 239 1.21 -17.51 0.23
C LEU A 239 2.34 -16.66 0.82
N THR A 240 2.10 -15.95 1.92
CA THR A 240 3.15 -15.23 2.65
C THR A 240 4.10 -16.18 3.41
N GLN A 241 3.63 -17.34 3.91
CA GLN A 241 4.52 -18.41 4.38
C GLN A 241 5.25 -19.07 3.22
N SER A 242 4.68 -19.17 2.01
CA SER A 242 5.36 -19.66 0.82
C SER A 242 6.43 -18.67 0.38
N LEU A 243 6.13 -17.37 0.34
CA LEU A 243 7.08 -16.30 0.02
C LEU A 243 8.19 -16.23 1.08
N ALA A 244 7.84 -16.24 2.37
CA ALA A 244 8.79 -16.25 3.47
C ALA A 244 9.59 -17.56 3.57
N ARG A 245 8.99 -18.72 3.25
CA ARG A 245 9.66 -20.01 3.16
C ARG A 245 10.61 -20.03 1.96
N GLU A 246 10.19 -19.55 0.80
CA GLU A 246 11.00 -19.47 -0.42
C GLU A 246 12.20 -18.53 -0.25
N ILE A 247 12.00 -17.37 0.39
CA ILE A 247 13.09 -16.47 0.80
C ILE A 247 14.03 -17.14 1.81
N ARG A 248 13.53 -18.02 2.69
CA ARG A 248 14.31 -18.71 3.73
C ARG A 248 14.98 -20.02 3.23
N THR A 249 14.46 -20.67 2.19
CA THR A 249 14.94 -21.97 1.69
C THR A 249 15.84 -21.86 0.47
N LYS A 250 15.89 -20.73 -0.23
CA LYS A 250 16.92 -20.50 -1.24
C LYS A 250 18.23 -20.17 -0.49
N PRO A 251 19.24 -21.07 -0.47
CA PRO A 251 20.51 -20.75 0.15
C PRO A 251 21.13 -19.56 -0.57
N LEU A 252 21.94 -18.76 0.13
CA LEU A 252 22.77 -17.68 -0.44
C LEU A 252 23.90 -18.26 -1.32
N GLU A 253 23.62 -19.28 -2.12
CA GLU A 253 24.51 -19.90 -3.10
C GLU A 253 24.54 -19.02 -4.36
N GLY A 254 25.17 -17.86 -4.21
CA GLY A 254 25.29 -16.87 -5.28
C GLY A 254 26.22 -15.71 -4.95
N CYS A 255 26.52 -15.48 -3.67
CA CYS A 255 27.63 -14.61 -3.26
C CYS A 255 28.99 -15.32 -3.42
N ARG A 256 29.28 -15.83 -4.63
CA ARG A 256 30.66 -16.11 -5.01
C ARG A 256 31.24 -14.80 -5.51
N ILE A 257 31.91 -14.07 -4.62
CA ILE A 257 32.67 -12.87 -4.96
C ILE A 257 33.60 -13.23 -6.13
N PRO A 258 33.47 -12.62 -7.32
CA PRO A 258 34.38 -12.88 -8.41
C PRO A 258 35.79 -12.47 -8.00
N GLY A 259 36.74 -13.36 -8.30
CA GLY A 259 38.04 -13.41 -7.66
C GLY A 259 38.92 -12.18 -7.82
N TYR A 260 39.61 -11.85 -6.73
CA TYR A 260 40.94 -11.25 -6.81
C TYR A 260 41.94 -12.37 -7.13
N GLY A 261 42.10 -12.64 -8.42
CA GLY A 261 43.17 -13.48 -8.96
C GLY A 261 44.40 -12.64 -9.27
N GLY A 262 45.40 -12.71 -8.38
CA GLY A 262 46.83 -12.72 -8.66
C GLY A 262 47.48 -11.61 -9.50
N ARG A 263 48.44 -10.90 -8.90
CA ARG A 263 49.68 -10.57 -9.60
C ARG A 263 50.89 -10.59 -8.65
N ASN A 264 51.89 -11.36 -9.06
CA ASN A 264 53.23 -11.47 -8.49
C ASN A 264 53.89 -10.10 -8.27
N GLU A 265 54.73 -10.00 -7.23
CA GLU A 265 56.07 -9.43 -7.39
C GLU A 265 57.01 -9.97 -6.29
N ARG A 266 58.11 -10.58 -6.75
CA ARG A 266 59.32 -10.91 -5.98
C ARG A 266 60.31 -9.74 -6.11
N ALA A 267 61.27 -9.69 -5.19
CA ALA A 267 62.48 -8.85 -5.15
C ALA A 267 62.17 -7.36 -4.90
N PHE A 268 62.74 -6.70 -3.89
CA PHE A 268 64.07 -6.75 -3.30
C PHE A 268 64.02 -6.68 -1.77
#